data_AF-A0AAD0PW37-F1
#
_entry.id   AF-A0AAD0PW37-F1
#
_cell.length_a   1.000
_cell.length_b   1.000
_cell.length_c   1.000
_cell.angle_alpha   90.00
_cell.angle_beta   90.00
_cell.angle_gamma   90.00
#
_symmetry.space_group_name_H-M   'P 1'
#
loop_
_entity.id
_entity.type
_entity.pdbx_description
1 polymer ?
#
loop_
_entity_poly.entity_id
_entity_poly.type
_entity_poly.pdbx_seq_one_letter_code
_entity_poly.pdbx_strand_id
1 'polypeptide(L)'
;MLPPKTFTPQAENLYVWDGERTSVADEFVIMELPDGQRRNVDTYLHGYCQLMALALHKVTGLPLGVLVHEGAYLDDGGNPMDALGHAYCVMHREGMEPLVLDARGFREHGEMLAEYGDEFDFSEVHGQEATDFLKDWMTAGLLKDFDPHEEAALIAYAQRLKDLGVFHAEQLTDEEVERVESFEQPSQSWQSPFF
;
A
#
# COMPACT_ATOMS: atom_id res chain seq x y z
N MET A 1 7.65 3.54 -27.58
CA MET A 1 7.13 2.59 -26.57
C MET A 1 5.76 3.11 -26.16
N LEU A 2 4.77 2.23 -26.01
CA LEU A 2 3.46 2.63 -25.49
C LEU A 2 3.57 2.87 -23.97
N PRO A 3 2.82 3.82 -23.39
CA PRO A 3 2.81 4.00 -21.94
C PRO A 3 2.18 2.77 -21.26
N PRO A 4 2.56 2.48 -20.00
CA PRO A 4 1.88 1.46 -19.20
C PRO A 4 0.40 1.81 -19.05
N LYS A 5 -0.44 0.78 -18.96
CA LYS A 5 -1.87 0.95 -18.69
C LYS A 5 -2.07 1.06 -17.19
N THR A 6 -2.65 2.17 -16.74
CA THR A 6 -2.99 2.40 -15.33
C THR A 6 -4.42 1.98 -15.04
N PHE A 7 -4.65 1.47 -13.85
CA PHE A 7 -5.96 1.07 -13.36
C PHE A 7 -6.29 1.89 -12.12
N THR A 8 -7.55 2.22 -11.97
CA THR A 8 -8.04 3.09 -10.91
C THR A 8 -9.11 2.32 -10.16
N PRO A 9 -8.97 2.13 -8.83
CA PRO A 9 -9.92 1.34 -8.07
C PRO A 9 -11.32 1.94 -8.19
N GLN A 10 -12.30 1.05 -8.13
CA GLN A 10 -13.72 1.37 -8.14
C GLN A 10 -14.33 0.79 -6.87
N ALA A 11 -15.50 1.27 -6.47
CA ALA A 11 -16.13 0.84 -5.23
C ALA A 11 -16.34 -0.68 -5.18
N GLU A 12 -16.64 -1.31 -6.33
CA GLU A 12 -16.77 -2.77 -6.45
C GLU A 12 -15.48 -3.57 -6.26
N ASN A 13 -14.32 -2.91 -6.22
CA ASN A 13 -13.01 -3.55 -5.96
C ASN A 13 -12.58 -3.38 -4.50
N LEU A 14 -13.45 -2.83 -3.65
CA LEU A 14 -13.23 -2.65 -2.22
C LEU A 14 -13.97 -3.75 -1.46
N TYR A 15 -13.43 -4.17 -0.32
CA TYR A 15 -14.14 -5.00 0.65
C TYR A 15 -13.94 -4.49 2.07
N VAL A 16 -14.80 -4.96 2.98
CA VAL A 16 -14.65 -4.71 4.40
C VAL A 16 -13.75 -5.80 4.97
N TRP A 17 -12.50 -5.45 5.27
CA TRP A 17 -11.64 -6.29 6.08
C TRP A 17 -12.15 -6.17 7.53
N ASP A 18 -12.17 -7.28 8.27
CA ASP A 18 -12.58 -7.39 9.69
C ASP A 18 -13.99 -6.93 10.10
N GLY A 19 -14.81 -6.43 9.18
CA GLY A 19 -16.15 -5.94 9.46
C GLY A 19 -16.21 -4.46 9.85
N GLU A 20 -15.08 -3.77 10.00
CA GLU A 20 -15.05 -2.37 10.44
C GLU A 20 -14.26 -1.44 9.51
N ARG A 21 -13.42 -1.97 8.60
CA ARG A 21 -12.53 -1.17 7.73
C ARG A 21 -12.61 -1.53 6.25
N THR A 22 -12.62 -0.52 5.39
CA THR A 22 -12.50 -0.72 3.94
C THR A 22 -11.05 -0.95 3.51
N SER A 23 -10.83 -1.94 2.65
CA SER A 23 -9.56 -2.16 1.96
C SER A 23 -9.76 -2.51 0.49
N VAL A 24 -8.68 -2.40 -0.29
CA VAL A 24 -8.64 -2.81 -1.70
C VAL A 24 -8.05 -4.21 -1.78
N ALA A 25 -8.61 -5.04 -2.66
CA ALA A 25 -8.13 -6.40 -2.87
C ALA A 25 -6.68 -6.50 -3.35
N ASP A 26 -5.95 -7.45 -2.79
CA ASP A 26 -4.53 -7.70 -3.05
C ASP A 26 -4.24 -7.97 -4.54
N GLU A 27 -5.15 -8.67 -5.22
CA GLU A 27 -5.07 -8.96 -6.64
C GLU A 27 -5.43 -7.78 -7.54
N PHE A 28 -5.95 -6.68 -7.00
CA PHE A 28 -6.34 -5.51 -7.78
C PHE A 28 -5.12 -4.95 -8.52
N VAL A 29 -5.19 -4.98 -9.85
CA VAL A 29 -4.11 -4.47 -10.71
C VAL A 29 -4.08 -2.95 -10.60
N ILE A 30 -2.91 -2.39 -10.30
CA ILE A 30 -2.68 -0.93 -10.26
C ILE A 30 -2.09 -0.47 -11.60
N MET A 31 -1.17 -1.25 -12.17
CA MET A 31 -0.59 -0.96 -13.48
C MET A 31 -0.22 -2.22 -14.27
N GLU A 32 -0.25 -2.11 -15.59
CA GLU A 32 0.26 -3.10 -16.54
C GLU A 32 1.37 -2.44 -17.39
N LEU A 33 2.57 -3.02 -17.32
CA LEU A 33 3.77 -2.57 -18.03
C LEU A 33 3.66 -2.88 -19.54
N PRO A 34 4.46 -2.21 -20.39
CA PRO A 34 4.39 -2.40 -21.84
C PRO A 34 4.70 -3.84 -22.32
N ASP A 35 5.38 -4.64 -21.51
CA ASP A 35 5.68 -6.05 -21.77
C ASP A 35 4.56 -7.01 -21.30
N GLY A 36 3.48 -6.46 -20.74
CA GLY A 36 2.33 -7.22 -20.24
C GLY A 36 2.45 -7.63 -18.77
N GLN A 37 3.56 -7.33 -18.08
CA GLN A 37 3.67 -7.61 -16.65
C GLN A 37 2.73 -6.70 -15.85
N ARG A 38 2.02 -7.27 -14.88
CA ARG A 38 1.08 -6.54 -14.01
C ARG A 38 1.67 -6.34 -12.62
N ARG A 39 1.43 -5.16 -12.04
CA ARG A 39 1.66 -4.86 -10.62
C ARG A 39 0.32 -4.60 -9.97
N ASN A 40 0.04 -5.34 -8.91
CA ASN A 40 -1.19 -5.29 -8.14
C ASN A 40 -0.91 -4.73 -6.73
N VAL A 41 -1.95 -4.62 -5.91
CA VAL A 41 -1.83 -4.18 -4.51
C VAL A 41 -0.79 -5.01 -3.77
N ASP A 42 -0.83 -6.34 -3.89
CA ASP A 42 0.15 -7.27 -3.31
C ASP A 42 1.60 -6.93 -3.69
N THR A 43 1.87 -6.63 -4.97
CA THR A 43 3.20 -6.21 -5.45
C THR A 43 3.70 -4.96 -4.70
N TYR A 44 2.79 -4.03 -4.39
CA TYR A 44 3.10 -2.80 -3.67
C TYR A 44 3.02 -2.93 -2.16
N LEU A 45 2.55 -4.06 -1.62
CA LEU A 45 2.73 -4.42 -0.20
C LEU A 45 4.06 -5.12 0.01
N HIS A 46 4.41 -6.03 -0.90
CA HIS A 46 5.53 -6.96 -0.79
C HIS A 46 6.48 -6.79 -1.99
N GLY A 47 7.44 -5.89 -1.86
CA GLY A 47 8.55 -5.70 -2.82
C GLY A 47 8.65 -4.31 -3.43
N TYR A 48 7.54 -3.55 -3.46
CA TYR A 48 7.51 -2.17 -3.94
C TYR A 48 6.85 -1.20 -2.96
N CYS A 49 6.77 -1.57 -1.68
CA CYS A 49 6.13 -0.78 -0.62
C CYS A 49 6.71 0.61 -0.46
N GLN A 50 8.02 0.79 -0.67
CA GLN A 50 8.67 2.09 -0.66
C GLN A 50 8.08 3.06 -1.70
N LEU A 51 7.75 2.57 -2.90
CA LEU A 51 7.22 3.40 -3.98
C LEU A 51 5.80 3.84 -3.66
N MET A 52 4.98 2.91 -3.14
CA MET A 52 3.62 3.22 -2.71
C MET A 52 3.61 4.19 -1.54
N ALA A 53 4.42 3.96 -0.50
CA ALA A 53 4.51 4.84 0.65
C ALA A 53 4.91 6.26 0.26
N LEU A 54 5.90 6.43 -0.62
CA LEU A 54 6.29 7.74 -1.16
C LEU A 54 5.15 8.43 -1.91
N ALA A 55 4.39 7.70 -2.73
CA ALA A 55 3.23 8.24 -3.43
C ALA A 55 2.10 8.65 -2.47
N LEU A 56 1.80 7.81 -1.48
CA LEU A 56 0.82 8.09 -0.43
C LEU A 56 1.23 9.31 0.39
N HIS A 57 2.49 9.41 0.79
CA HIS A 57 3.04 10.57 1.50
C HIS A 57 2.86 11.85 0.68
N LYS A 58 3.13 11.79 -0.62
CA LYS A 58 2.95 12.94 -1.53
C LYS A 58 1.49 13.38 -1.68
N VAL A 59 0.54 12.45 -1.62
CA VAL A 59 -0.91 12.73 -1.75
C VAL A 59 -1.55 13.16 -0.43
N THR A 60 -1.12 12.58 0.68
CA THR A 60 -1.76 12.76 2.00
C THR A 60 -1.02 13.74 2.91
N GLY A 61 0.29 13.89 2.73
CA GLY A 61 1.17 14.61 3.65
C GLY A 61 1.45 13.88 4.97
N LEU A 62 0.96 12.64 5.13
CA LEU A 62 1.19 11.84 6.34
C LEU A 62 2.67 11.46 6.46
N PRO A 63 3.28 11.50 7.66
CA PRO A 63 4.66 11.07 7.86
C PRO A 63 4.85 9.62 7.43
N LEU A 64 6.03 9.31 6.89
CA LEU A 64 6.41 7.94 6.52
C LEU A 64 6.82 7.14 7.75
N GLY A 65 6.56 5.85 7.73
CA GLY A 65 7.13 4.85 8.64
C GLY A 65 7.76 3.73 7.82
N VAL A 66 8.85 3.16 8.33
CA VAL A 66 9.49 1.97 7.75
C VAL A 66 9.81 0.96 8.84
N LEU A 67 9.64 -0.31 8.51
CA LEU A 67 10.13 -1.45 9.29
C LEU A 67 11.47 -1.89 8.70
N VAL A 68 12.51 -1.96 9.52
CA VAL A 68 13.87 -2.34 9.12
C VAL A 68 14.30 -3.57 9.91
N HIS A 69 14.68 -4.63 9.21
CA HIS A 69 15.28 -5.80 9.85
C HIS A 69 16.79 -5.65 9.77
N GLU A 70 17.38 -5.26 10.90
CA GLU A 70 18.81 -5.02 11.02
C GLU A 70 19.59 -6.34 10.95
N GLY A 71 20.62 -6.40 10.12
CA GLY A 71 21.42 -7.61 9.93
C GLY A 71 20.64 -8.82 9.42
N ALA A 72 19.56 -8.58 8.67
CA ALA A 72 18.72 -9.61 8.07
C ALA A 72 19.50 -10.65 7.23
N TYR A 73 20.56 -10.20 6.55
CA TYR A 73 21.38 -11.04 5.68
C TYR A 73 22.88 -10.76 5.90
N LEU A 74 23.73 -11.64 5.35
CA LEU A 74 25.15 -11.37 5.21
C LEU A 74 25.47 -11.20 3.71
N ASP A 75 26.30 -10.20 3.38
CA ASP A 75 26.87 -10.08 2.04
C ASP A 75 27.92 -11.18 1.76
N ASP A 76 28.44 -11.24 0.53
CA ASP A 76 29.50 -12.19 0.13
C ASP A 76 30.79 -12.04 0.97
N GLY A 77 30.98 -10.90 1.64
CA GLY A 77 32.08 -10.62 2.56
C GLY A 77 31.80 -10.98 4.02
N GLY A 78 30.59 -11.45 4.35
CA GLY A 78 30.15 -11.77 5.70
C GLY A 78 29.75 -10.55 6.54
N ASN A 79 29.54 -9.38 5.92
CA ASN A 79 29.04 -8.19 6.62
C ASN A 79 27.52 -8.24 6.72
N PRO A 80 26.93 -7.83 7.86
CA PRO A 80 25.48 -7.73 8.00
C PRO A 80 24.91 -6.71 7.01
N MET A 81 23.78 -7.09 6.41
CA MET A 81 22.96 -6.26 5.54
C MET A 81 21.57 -6.14 6.13
N ASP A 82 21.10 -4.91 6.22
CA ASP A 82 19.74 -4.61 6.67
C ASP A 82 18.75 -4.85 5.52
N ALA A 83 17.50 -5.16 5.87
CA ALA A 83 16.43 -5.33 4.91
C ALA A 83 15.24 -4.43 5.25
N LEU A 84 14.61 -3.88 4.23
CA LEU A 84 13.32 -3.20 4.38
C LEU A 84 12.23 -4.27 4.51
N GLY A 85 11.55 -4.30 5.65
CA GLY A 85 10.37 -5.15 5.85
C GLY A 85 9.14 -4.55 5.17
N HIS A 86 8.80 -3.31 5.53
CA HIS A 86 7.65 -2.61 4.98
C HIS A 86 7.84 -1.09 5.04
N ALA A 87 7.17 -0.36 4.15
CA ALA A 87 7.11 1.09 4.15
C ALA A 87 5.65 1.54 4.03
N TYR A 88 5.26 2.51 4.85
CA TYR A 88 3.87 2.93 5.02
C TYR A 88 3.80 4.42 5.40
N CYS A 89 2.59 4.98 5.42
CA CYS A 89 2.31 6.29 6.03
C CYS A 89 1.66 6.09 7.39
N VAL A 90 2.01 6.90 8.40
CA VAL A 90 1.44 6.80 9.75
C VAL A 90 0.58 8.02 10.08
N MET A 91 -0.57 7.78 10.71
CA MET A 91 -1.45 8.79 11.25
C MET A 91 -1.59 8.59 12.76
N HIS A 92 -0.95 9.48 13.53
CA HIS A 92 -1.07 9.49 14.98
C HIS A 92 -2.43 10.08 15.40
N ARG A 93 -3.06 9.42 16.37
CA ARG A 93 -4.35 9.81 16.95
C ARG A 93 -4.16 9.99 18.46
N GLU A 94 -4.72 11.06 19.02
CA GLU A 94 -4.55 11.34 20.46
C GLU A 94 -5.29 10.30 21.31
N GLY A 95 -4.55 9.59 22.18
CA GLY A 95 -5.13 8.60 23.08
C GLY A 95 -5.65 7.32 22.41
N MET A 96 -5.29 7.08 21.14
CA MET A 96 -5.70 5.92 20.36
C MET A 96 -4.49 5.29 19.65
N GLU A 97 -4.62 4.03 19.25
CA GLU A 97 -3.63 3.34 18.42
C GLU A 97 -3.38 4.13 17.11
N PRO A 98 -2.14 4.25 16.62
CA PRO A 98 -1.88 4.84 15.31
C PRO A 98 -2.55 4.03 14.19
N LEU A 99 -2.96 4.72 13.13
CA LEU A 99 -3.32 4.05 11.88
C LEU A 99 -2.15 4.11 10.91
N VAL A 100 -1.99 3.04 10.14
CA VAL A 100 -1.05 2.99 9.01
C VAL A 100 -1.80 2.91 7.71
N LEU A 101 -1.27 3.58 6.70
CA LEU A 101 -1.79 3.63 5.35
C LEU A 101 -0.76 3.02 4.40
N ASP A 102 -1.16 1.95 3.72
CA ASP A 102 -0.38 1.28 2.68
C ASP A 102 -1.23 1.09 1.40
N ALA A 103 -0.84 0.16 0.52
CA ALA A 103 -1.54 -0.09 -0.73
C ALA A 103 -3.01 -0.54 -0.55
N ARG A 104 -3.36 -1.17 0.58
CA ARG A 104 -4.73 -1.64 0.89
C ARG A 104 -5.63 -0.52 1.37
N GLY A 105 -5.09 0.46 2.10
CA GLY A 105 -5.87 1.47 2.81
C GLY A 105 -5.39 1.68 4.24
N PHE A 106 -6.22 2.31 5.08
CA PHE A 106 -5.92 2.44 6.51
C PHE A 106 -6.20 1.13 7.27
N ARG A 107 -5.31 0.83 8.20
CA ARG A 107 -5.46 -0.23 9.19
C ARG A 107 -4.74 0.12 10.48
N GLU A 108 -4.94 -0.64 11.54
CA GLU A 108 -4.23 -0.43 12.79
C GLU A 108 -2.75 -0.75 12.65
N HIS A 109 -1.92 0.06 13.30
CA HIS A 109 -0.48 -0.17 13.33
C HIS A 109 -0.15 -1.54 13.92
N GLY A 110 -0.81 -1.95 15.01
CA GLY A 110 -0.65 -3.29 15.59
C GLY A 110 -1.04 -4.45 14.65
N GLU A 111 -2.06 -4.30 13.81
CA GLU A 111 -2.44 -5.31 12.82
C GLU A 111 -1.37 -5.44 11.73
N MET A 112 -0.84 -4.32 11.27
CA MET A 112 0.28 -4.31 10.33
C MET A 112 1.50 -4.96 10.97
N LEU A 113 1.86 -4.59 12.19
CA LEU A 113 2.96 -5.22 12.91
C LEU A 113 2.74 -6.73 13.11
N ALA A 114 1.53 -7.21 13.36
CA ALA A 114 1.26 -8.64 13.47
C ALA A 114 1.46 -9.39 12.14
N GLU A 115 1.16 -8.76 10.99
CA GLU A 115 1.39 -9.35 9.67
C GLU A 115 2.89 -9.51 9.35
N TYR A 116 3.74 -8.59 9.84
CA TYR A 116 5.18 -8.63 9.59
C TYR A 116 5.99 -9.23 10.75
N GLY A 117 5.50 -9.15 11.98
CA GLY A 117 6.31 -9.17 13.22
C GLY A 117 6.34 -10.46 14.01
N ASP A 118 5.69 -11.54 13.57
CA ASP A 118 5.81 -12.84 14.26
C ASP A 118 7.09 -13.62 13.86
N GLU A 119 7.76 -13.24 12.76
CA GLU A 119 8.93 -13.97 12.23
C GLU A 119 10.26 -13.19 12.31
N PHE A 120 10.24 -11.87 12.54
CA PHE A 120 11.42 -11.01 12.43
C PHE A 120 11.48 -9.90 13.50
N ASP A 121 12.70 -9.55 13.94
CA ASP A 121 12.94 -8.44 14.87
C ASP A 121 13.12 -7.14 14.07
N PHE A 122 12.02 -6.42 13.86
CA PHE A 122 12.01 -5.17 13.11
C PHE A 122 12.20 -3.95 14.03
N SER A 123 13.09 -3.04 13.64
CA SER A 123 13.14 -1.68 14.16
C SER A 123 12.26 -0.74 13.33
N GLU A 124 11.60 0.20 13.99
CA GLU A 124 10.72 1.17 13.33
C GLU A 124 11.38 2.54 13.23
N VAL A 125 11.38 3.11 12.03
CA VAL A 125 11.90 4.46 11.76
C VAL A 125 10.77 5.31 11.16
N HIS A 126 10.58 6.53 11.66
CA HIS A 126 9.40 7.36 11.36
C HIS A 126 9.80 8.77 10.89
N GLY A 127 8.90 9.43 10.18
CA GLY A 127 9.00 10.84 9.77
C GLY A 127 10.09 11.12 8.74
N GLN A 128 10.87 12.18 8.98
CA GLN A 128 11.92 12.61 8.05
C GLN A 128 13.03 11.56 7.93
N GLU A 129 13.38 10.89 9.03
CA GLU A 129 14.40 9.85 9.04
C GLU A 129 14.01 8.68 8.14
N ALA A 130 12.75 8.23 8.19
CA ALA A 130 12.22 7.22 7.28
C ALA A 130 12.25 7.68 5.82
N THR A 131 11.96 8.95 5.58
CA THR A 131 12.00 9.55 4.23
C THR A 131 13.41 9.54 3.67
N ASP A 132 14.39 9.93 4.48
CA ASP A 132 15.80 9.99 4.09
C ASP A 132 16.34 8.57 3.89
N PHE A 133 16.00 7.63 4.78
CA PHE A 133 16.34 6.21 4.65
C PHE A 133 15.91 5.63 3.29
N LEU A 134 14.63 5.79 2.90
CA LEU A 134 14.14 5.29 1.62
C LEU A 134 14.86 5.92 0.44
N LYS A 135 15.08 7.24 0.46
CA LYS A 135 15.78 7.96 -0.62
C LYS A 135 17.23 7.53 -0.75
N ASP A 136 17.94 7.37 0.35
CA ASP A 136 19.33 6.95 0.36
C ASP A 136 19.47 5.54 -0.19
N TRP A 137 18.60 4.61 0.22
CA TRP A 137 18.60 3.24 -0.26
C TRP A 137 18.23 3.12 -1.74
N MET A 138 17.26 3.91 -2.21
CA MET A 138 16.95 4.00 -3.64
C MET A 138 18.13 4.57 -4.45
N THR A 139 18.76 5.65 -3.95
CA THR A 139 19.92 6.28 -4.60
C THR A 139 21.13 5.36 -4.66
N ALA A 140 21.34 4.55 -3.61
CA ALA A 140 22.39 3.54 -3.54
C ALA A 140 22.09 2.30 -4.40
N GLY A 141 20.89 2.17 -4.99
CA GLY A 141 20.46 1.02 -5.76
C GLY A 141 20.13 -0.22 -4.93
N LEU A 142 19.92 -0.06 -3.61
CA LEU A 142 19.50 -1.13 -2.70
C LEU A 142 17.99 -1.36 -2.79
N LEU A 143 17.23 -0.30 -3.06
CA LEU A 143 15.80 -0.37 -3.37
C LEU A 143 15.56 0.02 -4.81
N LYS A 144 14.52 -0.57 -5.40
CA LYS A 144 14.11 -0.20 -6.76
C LYS A 144 13.50 1.20 -6.78
N ASP A 145 13.95 2.00 -7.74
CA ASP A 145 13.38 3.31 -8.09
C ASP A 145 12.17 3.15 -9.03
N PHE A 146 11.40 4.23 -9.19
CA PHE A 146 10.24 4.30 -10.06
C PHE A 146 10.59 3.99 -11.52
N ASP A 147 9.87 3.05 -12.11
CA ASP A 147 9.87 2.90 -13.56
C ASP A 147 9.17 4.09 -14.23
N PRO A 148 9.42 4.36 -15.53
CA PRO A 148 8.73 5.43 -16.24
C PRO A 148 7.20 5.34 -16.09
N HIS A 149 6.59 6.46 -15.69
CA HIS A 149 5.15 6.63 -15.42
C HIS A 149 4.60 5.91 -14.17
N GLU A 150 5.42 5.14 -13.44
CA GLU A 150 4.96 4.44 -12.24
C GLU A 150 4.54 5.40 -11.13
N GLU A 151 5.36 6.42 -10.83
CA GLU A 151 5.03 7.39 -9.79
C GLU A 151 3.67 8.07 -10.06
N ALA A 152 3.43 8.45 -11.31
CA ALA A 152 2.16 9.06 -11.72
C ALA A 152 0.98 8.09 -11.57
N ALA A 153 1.18 6.80 -11.86
CA ALA A 153 0.17 5.76 -11.67
C ALA A 153 -0.15 5.57 -10.17
N LEU A 154 0.87 5.52 -9.31
CA LEU A 154 0.68 5.36 -7.87
C LEU A 154 0.03 6.60 -7.24
N ILE A 155 0.37 7.80 -7.69
CA ILE A 155 -0.30 9.03 -7.26
C ILE A 155 -1.78 9.00 -7.68
N ALA A 156 -2.10 8.57 -8.90
CA ALA A 156 -3.48 8.46 -9.37
C ALA A 156 -4.27 7.40 -8.57
N TYR A 157 -3.63 6.28 -8.25
CA TYR A 157 -4.17 5.25 -7.37
C TYR A 157 -4.46 5.81 -5.96
N ALA A 158 -3.47 6.43 -5.32
CA ALA A 158 -3.60 7.03 -3.99
C ALA A 158 -4.68 8.12 -3.94
N GLN A 159 -4.76 8.96 -4.97
CA GLN A 159 -5.81 9.97 -5.08
C GLN A 159 -7.20 9.31 -5.18
N ARG A 160 -7.32 8.20 -5.92
CA ARG A 160 -8.59 7.49 -6.00
C ARG A 160 -8.98 6.85 -4.68
N LEU A 161 -8.04 6.25 -3.94
CA LEU A 161 -8.32 5.71 -2.61
C LEU A 161 -8.88 6.78 -1.67
N LYS A 162 -8.27 7.97 -1.71
CA LYS A 162 -8.77 9.16 -0.99
C LYS A 162 -10.20 9.49 -1.38
N ASP A 163 -10.49 9.57 -2.68
CA ASP A 163 -11.80 9.95 -3.22
C ASP A 163 -12.89 8.90 -2.90
N LEU A 164 -12.50 7.63 -2.78
CA LEU A 164 -13.38 6.52 -2.40
C LEU A 164 -13.60 6.40 -0.89
N GLY A 165 -12.93 7.20 -0.08
CA GLY A 165 -13.03 7.13 1.37
C GLY A 165 -12.22 5.98 2.00
N VAL A 166 -11.39 5.26 1.24
CA VAL A 166 -10.56 4.15 1.79
C VAL A 166 -9.58 4.64 2.87
N PHE A 167 -9.45 5.96 3.02
CA PHE A 167 -8.74 6.63 4.10
C PHE A 167 -9.65 6.90 5.33
N HIS A 168 -10.66 6.07 5.61
CA HIS A 168 -11.50 6.21 6.81
C HIS A 168 -10.65 6.04 8.08
N ALA A 169 -10.52 7.13 8.83
CA ALA A 169 -9.80 7.17 10.10
C ALA A 169 -10.60 6.56 11.27
N GLU A 170 -11.90 6.35 11.06
CA GLU A 170 -12.89 5.88 12.02
C GLU A 170 -13.42 4.52 11.58
N GLN A 171 -13.83 3.69 12.54
CA GLN A 171 -14.57 2.46 12.24
C GLN A 171 -15.85 2.83 11.48
N LEU A 172 -16.17 2.03 10.46
CA LEU A 172 -17.43 2.16 9.76
C LEU A 172 -18.58 1.85 10.72
N THR A 173 -19.68 2.58 10.61
CA THR A 173 -20.94 2.19 11.26
C THR A 173 -21.55 0.96 10.58
N ASP A 174 -22.37 0.18 11.29
CA ASP A 174 -23.08 -0.97 10.71
C ASP A 174 -23.85 -0.61 9.42
N GLU A 175 -24.43 0.61 9.36
CA GLU A 175 -25.13 1.11 8.16
C GLU A 175 -24.16 1.39 6.99
N GLU A 176 -22.94 1.83 7.28
CA GLU A 176 -21.90 2.04 6.27
C GLU A 176 -21.29 0.73 5.80
N VAL A 177 -21.10 -0.24 6.70
CA VAL A 177 -20.71 -1.61 6.38
C VAL A 177 -21.77 -2.25 5.50
N GLU A 178 -23.04 -2.25 5.92
CA GLU A 178 -24.15 -2.76 5.12
C GLU A 178 -24.28 -2.03 3.77
N ARG A 179 -24.02 -0.71 3.70
CA ARG A 179 -24.03 0.02 2.44
C ARG A 179 -22.90 -0.45 1.52
N VAL A 180 -21.69 -0.65 2.03
CA VAL A 180 -20.54 -1.15 1.25
C VAL A 180 -20.79 -2.59 0.79
N GLU A 181 -21.28 -3.46 1.68
CA GLU A 181 -21.63 -4.84 1.36
C GLU A 181 -22.84 -4.94 0.42
N SER A 182 -23.84 -4.05 0.53
CA SER A 182 -25.04 -4.07 -0.32
C SER A 182 -24.85 -3.46 -1.72
N PHE A 183 -23.70 -2.84 -2.01
CA PHE A 183 -23.28 -2.65 -3.40
C PHE A 183 -23.08 -4.01 -4.10
N GLU A 184 -22.86 -5.09 -3.35
CA GLU A 184 -23.02 -6.46 -3.83
C GLU A 184 -24.50 -6.83 -3.85
N GLN A 185 -25.14 -6.72 -5.02
CA GLN A 185 -25.81 -7.86 -5.65
C GLN A 185 -26.03 -7.56 -7.13
N PRO A 186 -25.04 -7.80 -8.02
CA PRO A 186 -25.36 -8.02 -9.41
C PRO A 186 -26.03 -9.39 -9.54
N SER A 187 -27.33 -9.45 -9.25
CA SER A 187 -28.18 -10.39 -9.98
C SER A 187 -28.24 -9.90 -11.42
N GLN A 188 -27.24 -10.23 -12.24
CA GLN A 188 -27.36 -10.46 -13.68
C GLN A 188 -26.00 -10.76 -14.30
N SER A 189 -25.81 -12.05 -14.60
CA SER A 189 -25.16 -12.59 -15.79
C SER A 189 -24.33 -11.61 -16.62
N TRP A 190 -23.03 -11.82 -16.64
CA TRP A 190 -22.16 -11.41 -17.74
C TRP A 190 -22.63 -12.10 -19.03
N GLN A 191 -23.56 -11.46 -19.76
CA GLN A 191 -23.62 -11.63 -21.20
C GLN A 191 -22.66 -10.61 -21.81
N SER A 192 -21.52 -11.11 -22.30
CA SER A 192 -20.59 -10.33 -23.09
C SER A 192 -21.32 -9.72 -24.30
N PRO A 193 -21.15 -8.43 -24.61
CA PRO A 193 -21.53 -7.94 -25.93
C PRO A 193 -20.49 -8.48 -26.91
N PHE A 194 -20.95 -9.39 -27.78
CA PHE A 194 -20.36 -9.56 -29.10
C PHE A 194 -20.38 -8.21 -29.81
N PHE A 195 -19.23 -7.67 -30.21
CA PHE A 195 -19.02 -7.00 -31.50
C PHE A 195 -17.53 -7.01 -31.84
#